data_AF-A0A415S2W6-F1
#
_entry.id   AF-A0A415S2W6-F1
#
_cell.length_a   1.000
_cell.length_b   1.000
_cell.length_c   1.000
_cell.angle_alpha   90.00
_cell.angle_beta   90.00
_cell.angle_gamma   90.00
#
_symmetry.space_group_name_H-M   'P 1'
#
loop_
_entity.id
_entity.type
_entity.pdbx_description
1 polymer ?
#
loop_
_entity_poly.entity_id
_entity_poly.type
_entity_poly.pdbx_seq_one_letter_code
_entity_poly.pdbx_strand_id
1 'polypeptide(L)'
;MKNIAYILFSVLLIFVTSCKDEETIYHTAARPGFAVGEQYEVGESVTFTDATVPNEGTKIVAYLWEFGDADKSTSTEQSPTFVFKKDGIYLVKLTVTDSNGLKVSSQKEITVINPTTPDFTFDKKKYVMGDLTTFTDATTTKSGTTITSYLWEFGDEAGTTSDKQNPTFTYTEAGAYAVKLTVTDSYGLTASITKSVTVLDPSQVIAVQWSSALNGVVKGVPSPALAKDGSAVYMLASAGNGAPATLNAFDVTNGAAKWTFDISVGLHDAEPNVLVKDVFSSPSVGKDGSVYIVVRDLQSASAKRHLYTLAVDANGAKKWHQAVGGNVNLYAITPAIDADGNIYVANRKNEVFKLTSSGAVTQLASTDCPDITGGISLAKDGTAYMFGKGNTGLYAYNTSGDNKKWLYNTDFGNASDALTGALRSASVTVGNDGTLYSVIDLSSGAGAVIALDPNGSLKWKYETVGAIPDGGVVLGEDGTVYANGGKASGSNGAGVVALGSDGSLKWHYKTESDAQTVPLIDNRGYIHFITADATYYILKPDGKLFSSQKIGDSTASSPVMDDKGNLYVSVKKDGADVMLCVTSEATSYNTNSVWPMSGQNPQRTGLQK
;
A
#
# COMPACT_ATOMS: atom_id res chain seq x y z
N MET A 1 -43.90 136.55 -7.89
CA MET A 1 -43.33 137.74 -8.57
C MET A 1 -42.00 137.33 -9.20
N LYS A 2 -41.95 137.33 -10.55
CA LYS A 2 -40.81 137.14 -11.52
C LYS A 2 -39.99 135.82 -11.40
N ASN A 3 -40.09 134.79 -12.26
CA ASN A 3 -39.93 134.58 -13.74
C ASN A 3 -38.53 134.85 -14.33
N ILE A 4 -38.03 133.85 -15.10
CA ILE A 4 -37.11 133.82 -16.29
C ILE A 4 -36.30 132.48 -16.21
N ALA A 5 -36.36 131.48 -17.09
CA ALA A 5 -36.30 131.35 -18.57
C ALA A 5 -34.87 131.13 -19.15
N TYR A 6 -34.63 129.90 -19.64
CA TYR A 6 -33.75 129.45 -20.75
C TYR A 6 -32.23 129.65 -20.75
N ILE A 7 -31.47 128.54 -20.93
CA ILE A 7 -30.48 128.19 -22.00
C ILE A 7 -30.37 126.63 -22.01
N LEU A 8 -30.72 125.77 -22.99
CA LEU A 8 -30.43 125.55 -24.43
C LEU A 8 -29.06 124.92 -24.78
N PHE A 9 -29.10 123.73 -25.42
CA PHE A 9 -28.06 123.01 -26.22
C PHE A 9 -26.82 122.44 -25.49
N SER A 10 -26.63 121.12 -25.38
CA SER A 10 -26.18 120.18 -26.45
C SER A 10 -26.45 118.73 -25.96
N VAL A 11 -27.28 117.85 -26.56
CA VAL A 11 -27.26 117.18 -27.89
C VAL A 11 -26.15 116.12 -28.07
N LEU A 12 -26.59 114.84 -28.00
CA LEU A 12 -26.22 113.66 -28.82
C LEU A 12 -25.17 112.64 -28.34
N LEU A 13 -25.56 111.35 -28.51
CA LEU A 13 -24.81 110.07 -28.40
C LEU A 13 -24.52 109.59 -26.96
N ILE A 14 -25.03 108.48 -26.43
CA ILE A 14 -25.25 107.14 -27.01
C ILE A 14 -26.43 106.46 -26.28
N PHE A 15 -27.54 106.24 -26.99
CA PHE A 15 -28.47 105.13 -26.74
C PHE A 15 -28.00 103.98 -27.62
N VAL A 16 -27.38 102.95 -27.04
CA VAL A 16 -27.25 101.62 -27.65
C VAL A 16 -27.64 100.61 -26.57
N THR A 17 -28.91 100.19 -26.68
CA THR A 17 -29.41 98.85 -26.37
C THR A 17 -28.73 98.11 -25.20
N SER A 18 -29.36 98.16 -24.03
CA SER A 18 -29.39 96.98 -23.16
C SER A 18 -30.36 95.99 -23.80
N CYS A 19 -29.84 95.13 -24.67
CA CYS A 19 -30.42 93.79 -24.79
C CYS A 19 -30.26 93.15 -23.42
N LYS A 20 -31.37 92.87 -22.74
CA LYS A 20 -31.36 91.75 -21.80
C LYS A 20 -31.10 90.54 -22.69
N ASP A 21 -29.90 89.97 -22.59
CA ASP A 21 -29.71 88.60 -23.02
C ASP A 21 -30.77 87.79 -22.26
N GLU A 22 -31.69 87.18 -23.00
CA GLU A 22 -32.39 86.02 -22.48
C GLU A 22 -31.30 85.03 -22.09
N GLU A 23 -31.06 84.86 -20.79
CA GLU A 23 -30.29 83.74 -20.27
C GLU A 23 -30.97 82.49 -20.81
N THR A 24 -30.43 81.97 -21.91
CA THR A 24 -30.82 80.68 -22.44
C THR A 24 -30.21 79.67 -21.47
N ILE A 25 -30.95 79.33 -20.41
CA ILE A 25 -30.58 78.27 -19.49
C ILE A 25 -30.64 76.97 -20.28
N TYR A 26 -29.48 76.44 -20.67
CA TYR A 26 -29.39 75.09 -21.20
C TYR A 26 -29.67 74.13 -20.04
N HIS A 27 -30.91 73.67 -19.94
CA HIS A 27 -31.25 72.56 -19.07
C HIS A 27 -30.50 71.33 -19.58
N THR A 28 -29.42 70.95 -18.89
CA THR A 28 -28.77 69.66 -19.13
C THR A 28 -29.76 68.54 -18.81
N ALA A 29 -29.51 67.32 -19.29
CA ALA A 29 -30.32 66.14 -18.93
C ALA A 29 -29.79 65.46 -17.67
N ALA A 30 -30.65 64.84 -16.86
CA ALA A 30 -30.26 64.19 -15.59
C ALA A 30 -29.09 63.21 -15.79
N ARG A 31 -28.33 62.91 -14.73
CA ARG A 31 -27.26 61.90 -14.79
C ARG A 31 -27.79 60.56 -14.27
N PRO A 32 -28.20 59.63 -15.15
CA PRO A 32 -28.74 58.34 -14.72
C PRO A 32 -27.62 57.49 -14.10
N GLY A 33 -27.94 56.84 -12.99
CA GLY A 33 -27.02 55.95 -12.29
C GLY A 33 -27.75 55.04 -11.35
N PHE A 34 -27.19 53.86 -11.10
CA PHE A 34 -27.72 52.94 -10.10
C PHE A 34 -26.61 52.08 -9.49
N ALA A 35 -26.87 51.58 -8.29
CA ALA A 35 -26.02 50.63 -7.59
C ALA A 35 -26.66 49.23 -7.62
N VAL A 36 -25.82 48.25 -7.94
CA VAL A 36 -26.10 46.81 -7.94
C VAL A 36 -24.76 46.09 -7.77
N GLY A 37 -24.76 44.89 -7.21
CA GLY A 37 -23.59 44.01 -7.16
C GLY A 37 -23.24 43.42 -8.53
N GLU A 38 -22.09 42.77 -8.62
CA GLU A 38 -21.56 42.23 -9.90
C GLU A 38 -21.99 40.79 -10.17
N GLN A 39 -22.24 40.00 -9.13
CA GLN A 39 -22.56 38.57 -9.23
C GLN A 39 -23.64 38.15 -8.23
N TYR A 40 -24.55 37.29 -8.69
CA TYR A 40 -25.68 36.73 -7.93
C TYR A 40 -25.91 35.25 -8.29
N GLU A 41 -26.67 34.52 -7.48
CA GLU A 41 -27.10 33.16 -7.82
C GLU A 41 -28.49 33.14 -8.47
N VAL A 42 -28.76 32.17 -9.35
CA VAL A 42 -30.11 31.98 -9.91
C VAL A 42 -31.12 31.85 -8.79
N GLY A 43 -32.22 32.60 -8.82
CA GLY A 43 -33.26 32.60 -7.81
C GLY A 43 -32.98 33.48 -6.59
N GLU A 44 -31.85 34.19 -6.54
CA GLU A 44 -31.58 35.24 -5.56
C GLU A 44 -32.37 36.52 -5.90
N SER A 45 -32.81 37.26 -4.88
CA SER A 45 -33.46 38.55 -5.05
C SER A 45 -32.43 39.66 -5.18
N VAL A 46 -32.32 40.25 -6.38
CA VAL A 46 -31.40 41.33 -6.69
C VAL A 46 -32.09 42.66 -6.43
N THR A 47 -31.49 43.53 -5.61
CA THR A 47 -32.00 44.88 -5.35
C THR A 47 -31.25 45.90 -6.20
N PHE A 48 -31.98 46.67 -7.01
CA PHE A 48 -31.43 47.74 -7.84
C PHE A 48 -31.71 49.08 -7.18
N THR A 49 -30.66 49.78 -6.75
CA THR A 49 -30.82 51.06 -6.03
C THR A 49 -30.56 52.22 -6.97
N ASP A 50 -31.58 53.05 -7.19
CA ASP A 50 -31.42 54.30 -7.93
C ASP A 50 -30.35 55.20 -7.28
N ALA A 51 -29.44 55.68 -8.13
CA ALA A 51 -28.39 56.65 -7.79
C ALA A 51 -28.38 57.80 -8.80
N THR A 52 -29.51 58.02 -9.48
CA THR A 52 -29.68 59.09 -10.46
C THR A 52 -29.56 60.44 -9.77
N VAL A 53 -28.84 61.35 -10.42
CA VAL A 53 -28.72 62.74 -9.97
C VAL A 53 -29.58 63.61 -10.90
N PRO A 54 -30.70 64.20 -10.41
CA PRO A 54 -31.48 65.17 -11.16
C PRO A 54 -30.64 66.42 -11.42
N ASN A 55 -31.02 67.19 -12.43
CA ASN A 55 -30.38 68.48 -12.67
C ASN A 55 -31.04 69.59 -11.88
N GLU A 56 -30.34 70.72 -11.78
CA GLU A 56 -30.80 71.88 -11.04
C GLU A 56 -32.17 72.35 -11.58
N GLY A 57 -33.16 72.40 -10.68
CA GLY A 57 -34.53 72.78 -11.02
C GLY A 57 -35.41 71.67 -11.61
N THR A 58 -34.92 70.44 -11.80
CA THR A 58 -35.72 69.30 -12.27
C THR A 58 -35.88 68.22 -11.20
N LYS A 59 -36.90 67.38 -11.36
CA LYS A 59 -37.09 66.16 -10.56
C LYS A 59 -37.31 64.96 -11.48
N ILE A 60 -36.90 63.78 -11.05
CA ILE A 60 -37.24 62.54 -11.78
C ILE A 60 -38.71 62.22 -11.53
N VAL A 61 -39.46 61.96 -12.61
CA VAL A 61 -40.91 61.70 -12.56
C VAL A 61 -41.29 60.31 -13.04
N ALA A 62 -40.39 59.59 -13.73
CA ALA A 62 -40.61 58.21 -14.13
C ALA A 62 -39.29 57.41 -14.23
N TYR A 63 -39.39 56.13 -13.93
CA TYR A 63 -38.33 55.14 -14.03
C TYR A 63 -38.79 54.01 -14.98
N LEU A 64 -37.86 53.46 -15.75
CA LEU A 64 -38.05 52.26 -16.54
C LEU A 64 -36.79 51.41 -16.42
N TRP A 65 -36.91 50.30 -15.73
CA TRP A 65 -35.91 49.25 -15.64
C TRP A 65 -36.17 48.21 -16.72
N GLU A 66 -35.12 47.80 -17.42
CA GLU A 66 -35.11 46.67 -18.36
C GLU A 66 -34.05 45.70 -17.85
N PHE A 67 -34.42 44.48 -17.45
CA PHE A 67 -33.51 43.56 -16.76
C PHE A 67 -32.62 42.73 -17.71
N GLY A 68 -32.88 42.81 -19.03
CA GLY A 68 -32.07 42.13 -20.03
C GLY A 68 -32.29 40.60 -20.08
N ASP A 69 -33.32 40.09 -19.40
CA ASP A 69 -33.72 38.70 -19.46
C ASP A 69 -34.48 38.36 -20.76
N ALA A 70 -34.58 37.07 -21.07
CA ALA A 70 -35.20 36.60 -22.31
C ALA A 70 -36.69 37.01 -22.42
N ASP A 71 -37.39 37.10 -21.28
CA ASP A 71 -38.79 37.52 -21.20
C ASP A 71 -38.96 39.05 -21.33
N LYS A 72 -37.85 39.81 -21.38
CA LYS A 72 -37.80 41.28 -21.45
C LYS A 72 -38.58 41.93 -20.31
N SER A 73 -38.36 41.44 -19.10
CA SER A 73 -39.00 41.93 -17.89
C SER A 73 -38.62 43.39 -17.63
N THR A 74 -39.59 44.16 -17.12
CA THR A 74 -39.41 45.59 -16.81
C THR A 74 -40.01 45.98 -15.47
N SER A 75 -39.56 47.08 -14.88
CA SER A 75 -40.19 47.70 -13.70
C SER A 75 -40.23 49.22 -13.82
N THR A 76 -41.23 49.84 -13.19
CA THR A 76 -41.36 51.31 -13.09
C THR A 76 -41.14 51.85 -11.69
N GLU A 77 -40.77 50.99 -10.74
CA GLU A 77 -40.40 51.41 -9.38
C GLU A 77 -39.08 52.18 -9.39
N GLN A 78 -38.88 53.07 -8.42
CA GLN A 78 -37.62 53.81 -8.29
C GLN A 78 -36.45 52.85 -8.05
N SER A 79 -36.58 51.93 -7.09
CA SER A 79 -35.55 50.95 -6.72
C SER A 79 -36.19 49.56 -6.61
N PRO A 80 -36.33 48.81 -7.72
CA PRO A 80 -37.01 47.52 -7.73
C PRO A 80 -36.14 46.40 -7.19
N THR A 81 -36.79 45.29 -6.84
CA THR A 81 -36.15 43.99 -6.72
C THR A 81 -36.53 43.09 -7.90
N PHE A 82 -35.61 42.24 -8.37
CA PHE A 82 -35.87 41.27 -9.42
C PHE A 82 -35.15 39.94 -9.17
N VAL A 83 -35.75 38.84 -9.63
CA VAL A 83 -35.22 37.48 -9.46
C VAL A 83 -34.97 36.86 -10.83
N PHE A 84 -33.70 36.61 -11.16
CA PHE A 84 -33.33 35.90 -12.38
C PHE A 84 -33.53 34.40 -12.22
N LYS A 85 -34.19 33.76 -13.20
CA LYS A 85 -34.52 32.32 -13.19
C LYS A 85 -33.56 31.46 -14.02
N LYS A 86 -32.61 32.09 -14.71
CA LYS A 86 -31.58 31.44 -15.51
C LYS A 86 -30.23 32.06 -15.17
N ASP A 87 -29.19 31.28 -15.33
CA ASP A 87 -27.81 31.75 -15.24
C ASP A 87 -27.40 32.43 -16.55
N GLY A 88 -26.42 33.32 -16.47
CA GLY A 88 -25.95 34.11 -17.60
C GLY A 88 -25.54 35.52 -17.23
N ILE A 89 -25.13 36.28 -18.24
CA ILE A 89 -24.78 37.70 -18.10
C ILE A 89 -25.99 38.53 -18.56
N TYR A 90 -26.44 39.44 -17.70
CA TYR A 90 -27.60 40.29 -17.94
C TYR A 90 -27.18 41.75 -18.00
N LEU A 91 -27.51 42.42 -19.10
CA LEU A 91 -27.32 43.86 -19.25
C LEU A 91 -28.56 44.59 -18.73
N VAL A 92 -28.48 45.08 -17.48
CA VAL A 92 -29.57 45.82 -16.85
C VAL A 92 -29.49 47.29 -17.22
N LYS A 93 -30.60 47.85 -17.70
CA LYS A 93 -30.72 49.23 -18.14
C LYS A 93 -31.75 49.97 -17.30
N LEU A 94 -31.35 51.12 -16.75
CA LEU A 94 -32.24 52.11 -16.16
C LEU A 94 -32.43 53.26 -17.14
N THR A 95 -33.67 53.58 -17.50
CA THR A 95 -34.06 54.81 -18.19
C THR A 95 -34.90 55.67 -17.25
N VAL A 96 -34.48 56.91 -17.01
CA VAL A 96 -35.23 57.88 -16.18
C VAL A 96 -35.80 58.98 -17.06
N THR A 97 -36.96 59.51 -16.66
CA THR A 97 -37.59 60.69 -17.28
C THR A 97 -37.69 61.80 -16.25
N ASP A 98 -37.21 63.00 -16.58
CA ASP A 98 -37.34 64.17 -15.70
C ASP A 98 -38.66 64.94 -15.91
N SER A 99 -38.91 65.94 -15.06
CA SER A 99 -40.11 66.78 -15.10
C SER A 99 -40.26 67.61 -16.38
N ASN A 100 -39.22 67.72 -17.21
CA ASN A 100 -39.25 68.37 -18.51
C ASN A 100 -39.49 67.37 -19.65
N GLY A 101 -39.62 66.08 -19.35
CA GLY A 101 -39.85 65.02 -20.32
C GLY A 101 -38.57 64.47 -20.97
N LEU A 102 -37.39 64.90 -20.54
CA LEU A 102 -36.13 64.40 -21.08
C LEU A 102 -35.86 62.98 -20.56
N LYS A 103 -35.41 62.09 -21.45
CA LYS A 103 -35.10 60.69 -21.15
C LYS A 103 -33.61 60.43 -21.29
N VAL A 104 -33.04 59.77 -20.29
CA VAL A 104 -31.63 59.38 -20.24
C VAL A 104 -31.49 58.00 -19.63
N SER A 105 -30.48 57.24 -20.05
CA SER A 105 -30.27 55.87 -19.59
C SER A 105 -28.85 55.58 -19.10
N SER A 106 -28.74 54.64 -18.17
CA SER A 106 -27.50 54.02 -17.70
C SER A 106 -27.64 52.50 -17.73
N GLN A 107 -26.53 51.79 -17.86
CA GLN A 107 -26.50 50.33 -17.97
C GLN A 107 -25.37 49.73 -17.14
N LYS A 108 -25.60 48.54 -16.60
CA LYS A 108 -24.59 47.71 -15.94
C LYS A 108 -24.83 46.24 -16.27
N GLU A 109 -23.75 45.50 -16.44
CA GLU A 109 -23.80 44.03 -16.52
C GLU A 109 -23.79 43.43 -15.12
N ILE A 110 -24.56 42.37 -14.94
CA ILE A 110 -24.50 41.49 -13.78
C ILE A 110 -24.37 40.04 -14.24
N THR A 111 -23.68 39.22 -13.46
CA THR A 111 -23.55 37.78 -13.72
C THR A 111 -24.42 36.99 -12.76
N VAL A 112 -25.28 36.12 -13.27
CA VAL A 112 -26.07 35.18 -12.47
C VAL A 112 -25.50 33.78 -12.69
N ILE A 113 -25.11 33.08 -11.63
CA ILE A 113 -24.48 31.76 -11.71
C ILE A 113 -25.42 30.64 -11.25
N ASN A 114 -25.22 29.44 -11.80
CA ASN A 114 -25.87 28.23 -11.31
C ASN A 114 -25.26 27.84 -9.95
N PRO A 115 -26.04 27.83 -8.85
CA PRO A 115 -25.55 27.47 -7.52
C PRO A 115 -25.35 25.95 -7.34
N THR A 116 -25.81 25.14 -8.29
CA THR A 116 -25.73 23.68 -8.21
C THR A 116 -24.30 23.21 -8.47
N THR A 117 -23.67 22.62 -7.46
CA THR A 117 -22.32 22.07 -7.53
C THR A 117 -22.40 20.54 -7.46
N PRO A 118 -22.31 19.83 -8.61
CA PRO A 118 -22.37 18.37 -8.64
C PRO A 118 -21.10 17.76 -8.05
N ASP A 119 -21.29 16.72 -7.26
CA ASP A 119 -20.20 15.89 -6.76
C ASP A 119 -20.68 14.45 -6.54
N PHE A 120 -19.76 13.50 -6.46
CA PHE A 120 -20.08 12.13 -6.08
C PHE A 120 -18.90 11.37 -5.48
N THR A 121 -19.20 10.32 -4.72
CA THR A 121 -18.21 9.37 -4.21
C THR A 121 -18.48 7.97 -4.74
N PHE A 122 -17.48 7.09 -4.61
CA PHE A 122 -17.61 5.67 -4.87
C PHE A 122 -16.98 4.87 -3.73
N ASP A 123 -17.38 3.61 -3.58
CA ASP A 123 -17.15 2.81 -2.37
C ASP A 123 -15.71 2.31 -2.17
N LYS A 124 -14.88 2.28 -3.22
CA LYS A 124 -13.51 1.79 -3.17
C LYS A 124 -12.56 2.65 -4.00
N LYS A 125 -11.28 2.70 -3.61
CA LYS A 125 -10.26 3.42 -4.38
C LYS A 125 -9.83 2.69 -5.66
N LYS A 126 -9.89 1.36 -5.66
CA LYS A 126 -9.53 0.49 -6.78
C LYS A 126 -10.53 -0.67 -6.86
N TYR A 127 -10.88 -1.05 -8.08
CA TYR A 127 -11.77 -2.16 -8.39
C TYR A 127 -11.03 -3.23 -9.17
N VAL A 128 -11.61 -4.41 -9.21
CA VAL A 128 -11.19 -5.52 -10.06
C VAL A 128 -12.30 -5.79 -11.08
N MET A 129 -11.94 -6.30 -12.27
CA MET A 129 -12.95 -6.72 -13.26
C MET A 129 -14.04 -7.59 -12.60
N GLY A 130 -15.31 -7.25 -12.84
CA GLY A 130 -16.47 -7.92 -12.25
C GLY A 130 -16.89 -7.41 -10.87
N ASP A 131 -16.12 -6.53 -10.21
CA ASP A 131 -16.56 -5.91 -8.96
C ASP A 131 -17.78 -5.00 -9.20
N LEU A 132 -18.72 -5.01 -8.24
CA LEU A 132 -19.79 -4.02 -8.19
C LEU A 132 -19.25 -2.69 -7.67
N THR A 133 -19.37 -1.65 -8.48
CA THR A 133 -19.06 -0.25 -8.13
C THR A 133 -20.35 0.42 -7.66
N THR A 134 -20.33 1.02 -6.47
CA THR A 134 -21.47 1.76 -5.94
C THR A 134 -21.17 3.26 -5.95
N PHE A 135 -22.00 4.03 -6.64
CA PHE A 135 -21.88 5.49 -6.71
C PHE A 135 -22.86 6.13 -5.74
N THR A 136 -22.40 7.18 -5.06
CA THR A 136 -23.23 7.99 -4.15
C THR A 136 -23.15 9.45 -4.55
N ASP A 137 -24.29 10.03 -4.87
CA ASP A 137 -24.44 11.46 -5.13
C ASP A 137 -24.05 12.27 -3.90
N ALA A 138 -23.23 13.29 -4.12
CA ALA A 138 -22.79 14.26 -3.12
C ALA A 138 -23.02 15.71 -3.61
N THR A 139 -23.91 15.89 -4.59
CA THR A 139 -24.27 17.19 -5.14
C THR A 139 -24.78 18.13 -4.05
N THR A 140 -24.29 19.36 -4.06
CA THR A 140 -24.76 20.43 -3.17
C THR A 140 -25.53 21.49 -3.95
N THR A 141 -26.64 21.96 -3.39
CA THR A 141 -27.45 23.05 -3.93
C THR A 141 -27.62 24.15 -2.89
N LYS A 142 -27.98 25.35 -3.33
CA LYS A 142 -28.43 26.39 -2.41
C LYS A 142 -29.77 26.02 -1.77
N SER A 143 -30.09 26.66 -0.64
CA SER A 143 -31.37 26.47 0.06
C SER A 143 -32.58 26.69 -0.87
N GLY A 144 -33.56 25.79 -0.79
CA GLY A 144 -34.78 25.83 -1.61
C GLY A 144 -34.64 25.32 -3.05
N THR A 145 -33.44 24.87 -3.46
CA THR A 145 -33.20 24.28 -4.78
C THR A 145 -33.07 22.76 -4.66
N THR A 146 -33.81 22.01 -5.47
CA THR A 146 -33.80 20.54 -5.48
C THR A 146 -33.28 19.99 -6.81
N ILE A 147 -32.58 18.86 -6.79
CA ILE A 147 -32.23 18.13 -8.01
C ILE A 147 -33.44 17.36 -8.54
N THR A 148 -33.76 17.55 -9.82
CA THR A 148 -34.92 16.95 -10.48
C THR A 148 -34.55 15.76 -11.37
N SER A 149 -33.30 15.65 -11.83
CA SER A 149 -32.84 14.50 -12.61
C SER A 149 -31.34 14.28 -12.48
N TYR A 150 -30.92 13.02 -12.63
CA TYR A 150 -29.54 12.58 -12.69
C TYR A 150 -29.29 11.91 -14.04
N LEU A 151 -28.07 12.06 -14.55
CA LEU A 151 -27.56 11.32 -15.70
C LEU A 151 -26.12 10.92 -15.40
N TRP A 152 -25.92 9.62 -15.20
CA TRP A 152 -24.62 9.00 -15.07
C TRP A 152 -24.18 8.46 -16.42
N GLU A 153 -22.94 8.73 -16.79
CA GLU A 153 -22.25 8.16 -17.94
C GLU A 153 -21.04 7.40 -17.39
N PHE A 154 -21.00 6.07 -17.53
CA PHE A 154 -19.99 5.24 -16.85
C PHE A 154 -18.63 5.20 -17.57
N GLY A 155 -18.54 5.75 -18.77
CA GLY A 155 -17.31 5.85 -19.55
C GLY A 155 -16.82 4.51 -20.14
N ASP A 156 -17.66 3.47 -20.09
CA ASP A 156 -17.42 2.19 -20.75
C ASP A 156 -17.60 2.30 -22.28
N GLU A 157 -17.05 1.35 -23.02
CA GLU A 157 -17.08 1.36 -24.49
C GLU A 157 -18.51 1.31 -25.07
N ALA A 158 -19.46 0.70 -24.36
CA ALA A 158 -20.86 0.65 -24.77
C ALA A 158 -21.63 1.96 -24.51
N GLY A 159 -21.03 2.92 -23.79
CA GLY A 159 -21.68 4.20 -23.45
C GLY A 159 -22.87 4.01 -22.49
N THR A 160 -22.75 3.13 -21.51
CA THR A 160 -23.83 2.81 -20.58
C THR A 160 -24.15 4.00 -19.67
N THR A 161 -25.45 4.19 -19.38
CA THR A 161 -25.93 5.31 -18.56
C THR A 161 -26.91 4.89 -17.46
N SER A 162 -27.17 5.77 -16.49
CA SER A 162 -28.22 5.60 -15.49
C SER A 162 -28.86 6.92 -15.08
N ASP A 163 -30.14 6.88 -14.72
CA ASP A 163 -30.96 8.01 -14.24
C ASP A 163 -31.19 8.00 -12.72
N LYS A 164 -30.70 6.97 -12.03
CA LYS A 164 -30.82 6.84 -10.57
C LYS A 164 -29.92 7.84 -9.87
N GLN A 165 -30.33 8.31 -8.70
CA GLN A 165 -29.49 9.15 -7.84
C GLN A 165 -28.21 8.42 -7.41
N ASN A 166 -28.32 7.18 -6.94
CA ASN A 166 -27.20 6.36 -6.46
C ASN A 166 -27.16 5.02 -7.24
N PRO A 167 -26.60 5.00 -8.46
CA PRO A 167 -26.55 3.78 -9.26
C PRO A 167 -25.43 2.83 -8.80
N THR A 168 -25.48 1.62 -9.33
CA THR A 168 -24.36 0.67 -9.29
C THR A 168 -23.99 0.26 -10.71
N PHE A 169 -22.72 -0.07 -10.94
CA PHE A 169 -22.23 -0.52 -12.24
C PHE A 169 -21.10 -1.53 -12.07
N THR A 170 -20.95 -2.45 -13.03
CA THR A 170 -19.89 -3.46 -13.04
C THR A 170 -19.12 -3.36 -14.34
N TYR A 171 -17.82 -3.10 -14.24
CA TYR A 171 -16.91 -3.12 -15.37
C TYR A 171 -16.39 -4.54 -15.59
N THR A 172 -16.53 -5.05 -16.81
CA THR A 172 -16.07 -6.41 -17.17
C THR A 172 -14.66 -6.44 -17.74
N GLU A 173 -14.16 -5.29 -18.16
CA GLU A 173 -12.82 -5.08 -18.71
C GLU A 173 -12.00 -4.24 -17.70
N ALA A 174 -10.68 -4.33 -17.77
CA ALA A 174 -9.79 -3.50 -16.99
C ALA A 174 -9.53 -2.17 -17.68
N GLY A 175 -9.29 -1.11 -16.91
CA GLY A 175 -9.04 0.22 -17.45
C GLY A 175 -9.30 1.34 -16.47
N ALA A 176 -9.09 2.57 -16.95
CA ALA A 176 -9.47 3.79 -16.27
C ALA A 176 -10.70 4.38 -16.97
N TYR A 177 -11.81 4.48 -16.25
CA TYR A 177 -13.10 4.92 -16.78
C TYR A 177 -13.43 6.33 -16.27
N ALA A 178 -13.68 7.26 -17.19
CA ALA A 178 -14.10 8.62 -16.86
C ALA A 178 -15.62 8.63 -16.61
N VAL A 179 -16.02 8.51 -15.35
CA VAL A 179 -17.42 8.53 -14.94
C VAL A 179 -17.89 9.98 -14.81
N LYS A 180 -18.94 10.33 -15.54
CA LYS A 180 -19.54 11.68 -15.52
C LYS A 180 -20.92 11.63 -14.90
N LEU A 181 -21.15 12.49 -13.91
CA LEU A 181 -22.46 12.79 -13.35
C LEU A 181 -22.91 14.14 -13.87
N THR A 182 -24.06 14.19 -14.54
CA THR A 182 -24.78 15.41 -14.89
C THR A 182 -26.07 15.47 -14.08
N VAL A 183 -26.30 16.59 -13.39
CA VAL A 183 -27.53 16.83 -12.60
C VAL A 183 -28.29 18.00 -13.20
N THR A 184 -29.62 17.94 -13.09
CA THR A 184 -30.51 19.07 -13.42
C THR A 184 -31.26 19.49 -12.17
N ASP A 185 -31.28 20.79 -11.88
CA ASP A 185 -32.00 21.34 -10.74
C ASP A 185 -33.43 21.78 -11.06
N SER A 186 -34.15 22.26 -10.04
CA SER A 186 -35.53 22.75 -10.14
C SER A 186 -35.70 24.02 -10.98
N TYR A 187 -34.61 24.71 -11.35
CA TYR A 187 -34.62 25.82 -12.32
C TYR A 187 -34.37 25.32 -13.75
N GLY A 188 -34.17 24.01 -13.94
CA GLY A 188 -33.83 23.38 -15.21
C GLY A 188 -32.41 23.70 -15.66
N LEU A 189 -31.51 24.01 -14.72
CA LEU A 189 -30.10 24.23 -15.01
C LEU A 189 -29.33 22.93 -14.86
N THR A 190 -28.39 22.69 -15.76
CA THR A 190 -27.54 21.50 -15.75
C THR A 190 -26.13 21.82 -15.30
N ALA A 191 -25.56 20.98 -14.46
CA ALA A 191 -24.15 21.02 -14.09
C ALA A 191 -23.58 19.59 -14.13
N SER A 192 -22.27 19.44 -14.37
CA SER A 192 -21.65 18.12 -14.40
C SER A 192 -20.26 18.06 -13.74
N ILE A 193 -19.90 16.88 -13.27
CA ILE A 193 -18.58 16.54 -12.73
C ILE A 193 -18.10 15.19 -13.30
N THR A 194 -16.79 15.02 -13.46
CA THR A 194 -16.18 13.77 -13.94
C THR A 194 -15.10 13.30 -12.97
N LYS A 195 -15.14 12.01 -12.60
CA LYS A 195 -14.09 11.34 -11.80
C LYS A 195 -13.67 10.03 -12.45
N SER A 196 -12.42 9.61 -12.22
CA SER A 196 -11.89 8.37 -12.78
C SER A 196 -12.11 7.19 -11.84
N VAL A 197 -12.69 6.11 -12.35
CA VAL A 197 -12.72 4.79 -11.71
C VAL A 197 -11.62 3.92 -12.33
N THR A 198 -10.79 3.27 -11.50
CA THR A 198 -9.75 2.35 -11.97
C THR A 198 -10.12 0.90 -11.68
N VAL A 199 -10.11 0.07 -12.72
CA VAL A 199 -10.45 -1.36 -12.69
C VAL A 199 -9.24 -2.16 -13.13
N LEU A 200 -8.80 -3.08 -12.28
CA LEU A 200 -7.60 -3.90 -12.50
C LEU A 200 -7.96 -5.25 -13.13
N ASP A 201 -7.11 -5.74 -14.02
CA ASP A 201 -7.09 -7.13 -14.47
C ASP A 201 -6.17 -7.93 -13.53
N PRO A 202 -6.71 -8.84 -12.70
CA PRO A 202 -5.90 -9.64 -11.80
C PRO A 202 -4.88 -10.52 -12.53
N SER A 203 -5.09 -10.88 -13.79
CA SER A 203 -4.12 -11.67 -14.56
C SER A 203 -2.82 -10.92 -14.85
N GLN A 204 -2.83 -9.58 -14.74
CA GLN A 204 -1.71 -8.70 -15.09
C GLN A 204 -1.09 -7.97 -13.89
N VAL A 205 -1.59 -8.18 -12.67
CA VAL A 205 -1.08 -7.47 -11.46
C VAL A 205 0.29 -7.96 -11.01
N ILE A 206 0.67 -9.19 -11.38
CA ILE A 206 1.98 -9.75 -11.04
C ILE A 206 2.95 -9.37 -12.16
N ALA A 207 4.03 -8.68 -11.80
CA ALA A 207 5.05 -8.28 -12.75
C ALA A 207 6.45 -8.45 -12.16
N VAL A 208 7.31 -9.17 -12.89
CA VAL A 208 8.74 -9.27 -12.58
C VAL A 208 9.42 -7.96 -12.96
N GLN A 209 9.94 -7.24 -11.97
CA GLN A 209 10.61 -5.95 -12.18
C GLN A 209 12.05 -6.13 -12.65
N TRP A 210 12.77 -7.09 -12.05
CA TRP A 210 14.12 -7.43 -12.44
C TRP A 210 14.46 -8.88 -12.08
N SER A 211 15.51 -9.41 -12.72
CA SER A 211 16.04 -10.76 -12.53
C SER A 211 17.57 -10.72 -12.58
N SER A 212 18.22 -11.19 -11.52
CA SER A 212 19.68 -11.12 -11.37
C SER A 212 20.28 -12.48 -11.07
N ALA A 213 21.35 -12.86 -11.78
CA ALA A 213 21.98 -14.16 -11.58
C ALA A 213 22.73 -14.25 -10.24
N LEU A 214 22.63 -15.40 -9.57
CA LEU A 214 23.40 -15.68 -8.35
C LEU A 214 24.79 -16.27 -8.64
N ASN A 215 25.06 -16.68 -9.89
CA ASN A 215 26.28 -17.35 -10.40
C ASN A 215 26.62 -18.71 -9.75
N GLY A 216 26.41 -18.87 -8.45
CA GLY A 216 26.39 -20.16 -7.75
C GLY A 216 25.05 -20.87 -7.90
N VAL A 217 24.78 -21.81 -6.99
CA VAL A 217 23.52 -22.58 -6.97
C VAL A 217 22.80 -22.46 -5.64
N VAL A 218 21.48 -22.44 -5.66
CA VAL A 218 20.66 -22.47 -4.44
C VAL A 218 20.42 -23.94 -4.06
N LYS A 219 20.86 -24.33 -2.86
CA LYS A 219 20.70 -25.70 -2.35
C LYS A 219 19.89 -25.72 -1.07
N GLY A 220 18.95 -26.66 -0.98
CA GLY A 220 17.97 -26.71 0.10
C GLY A 220 16.95 -25.58 -0.06
N VAL A 221 16.65 -24.89 1.03
CA VAL A 221 15.54 -23.93 1.16
C VAL A 221 15.99 -22.57 1.74
N PRO A 222 17.21 -22.05 1.46
CA PRO A 222 17.60 -20.74 1.94
C PRO A 222 16.68 -19.69 1.31
N SER A 223 16.35 -18.67 2.11
CA SER A 223 15.48 -17.58 1.70
C SER A 223 16.25 -16.25 1.78
N PRO A 224 15.87 -15.25 0.97
CA PRO A 224 16.50 -13.93 0.99
C PRO A 224 16.24 -13.18 2.31
N ALA A 225 17.08 -12.18 2.59
CA ALA A 225 16.85 -11.22 3.67
C ALA A 225 17.01 -9.79 3.16
N LEU A 226 16.25 -8.85 3.72
CA LEU A 226 16.35 -7.43 3.32
C LEU A 226 17.30 -6.65 4.22
N ALA A 227 17.98 -5.69 3.63
CA ALA A 227 18.75 -4.69 4.36
C ALA A 227 17.82 -3.86 5.25
N LYS A 228 18.35 -3.44 6.41
CA LYS A 228 17.64 -2.60 7.38
C LYS A 228 17.11 -1.29 6.78
N ASP A 229 17.89 -0.68 5.89
CA ASP A 229 17.55 0.57 5.22
C ASP A 229 16.69 0.37 3.96
N GLY A 230 16.40 -0.88 3.61
CA GLY A 230 15.70 -1.25 2.38
C GLY A 230 16.42 -0.91 1.09
N SER A 231 17.74 -0.72 1.13
CA SER A 231 18.53 -0.43 -0.08
C SER A 231 19.04 -1.69 -0.79
N ALA A 232 18.94 -2.86 -0.16
CA ALA A 232 19.44 -4.11 -0.73
C ALA A 232 18.63 -5.34 -0.30
N VAL A 233 18.67 -6.38 -1.14
CA VAL A 233 18.27 -7.74 -0.79
C VAL A 233 19.48 -8.66 -0.84
N TYR A 234 19.61 -9.51 0.17
CA TYR A 234 20.70 -10.44 0.36
C TYR A 234 20.26 -11.87 0.06
N MET A 235 21.09 -12.61 -0.67
CA MET A 235 20.85 -14.01 -0.97
C MET A 235 22.15 -14.82 -0.93
N LEU A 236 22.10 -15.97 -0.26
CA LEU A 236 23.21 -16.92 -0.21
C LEU A 236 23.17 -17.85 -1.42
N ALA A 237 24.34 -18.16 -1.97
CA ALA A 237 24.52 -19.18 -2.99
C ALA A 237 25.60 -20.18 -2.55
N SER A 238 25.33 -21.47 -2.78
CA SER A 238 26.33 -22.52 -2.67
C SER A 238 27.30 -22.45 -3.85
N ALA A 239 28.50 -23.00 -3.65
CA ALA A 239 29.44 -23.20 -4.74
C ALA A 239 28.84 -24.14 -5.81
N GLY A 240 29.01 -23.75 -7.07
CA GLY A 240 28.42 -24.42 -8.23
C GLY A 240 28.70 -23.61 -9.49
N ASN A 241 28.62 -24.24 -10.66
CA ASN A 241 28.85 -23.59 -11.96
C ASN A 241 30.23 -22.88 -12.08
N GLY A 242 31.25 -23.38 -11.37
CA GLY A 242 32.56 -22.75 -11.29
C GLY A 242 32.66 -21.53 -10.36
N ALA A 243 31.55 -21.12 -9.73
CA ALA A 243 31.51 -20.05 -8.75
C ALA A 243 31.69 -20.56 -7.30
N PRO A 244 32.31 -19.75 -6.40
CA PRO A 244 32.44 -20.07 -4.99
C PRO A 244 31.11 -19.90 -4.24
N ALA A 245 31.07 -20.33 -2.97
CA ALA A 245 29.96 -20.03 -2.09
C ALA A 245 29.98 -18.53 -1.71
N THR A 246 28.84 -17.85 -1.86
CA THR A 246 28.76 -16.38 -1.78
C THR A 246 27.56 -15.89 -0.99
N LEU A 247 27.72 -14.71 -0.38
CA LEU A 247 26.62 -13.85 0.02
C LEU A 247 26.53 -12.70 -0.98
N ASN A 248 25.39 -12.58 -1.67
CA ASN A 248 25.18 -11.60 -2.73
C ASN A 248 24.24 -10.50 -2.25
N ALA A 249 24.55 -9.25 -2.56
CA ALA A 249 23.69 -8.11 -2.31
C ALA A 249 23.25 -7.46 -3.61
N PHE A 250 21.94 -7.31 -3.80
CA PHE A 250 21.35 -6.67 -4.98
C PHE A 250 20.60 -5.41 -4.58
N ASP A 251 20.70 -4.37 -5.40
CA ASP A 251 19.88 -3.15 -5.22
C ASP A 251 18.41 -3.48 -5.48
N VAL A 252 17.55 -3.08 -4.54
CA VAL A 252 16.11 -3.35 -4.61
C VAL A 252 15.44 -2.71 -5.83
N THR A 253 15.99 -1.62 -6.36
CA THR A 253 15.36 -0.81 -7.41
C THR A 253 15.54 -1.44 -8.78
N ASN A 254 16.70 -2.03 -9.05
CA ASN A 254 17.08 -2.47 -10.40
C ASN A 254 17.79 -3.84 -10.45
N GLY A 255 17.98 -4.49 -9.30
CA GLY A 255 18.64 -5.80 -9.23
C GLY A 255 20.15 -5.76 -9.47
N ALA A 256 20.78 -4.59 -9.61
CA ALA A 256 22.22 -4.50 -9.83
C ALA A 256 22.98 -5.04 -8.60
N ALA A 257 24.06 -5.78 -8.84
CA ALA A 257 24.92 -6.25 -7.75
C ALA A 257 25.58 -5.05 -7.05
N LYS A 258 25.35 -4.90 -5.75
CA LYS A 258 26.02 -3.89 -4.91
C LYS A 258 27.38 -4.40 -4.45
N TRP A 259 27.43 -5.66 -4.04
CA TRP A 259 28.64 -6.39 -3.69
C TRP A 259 28.37 -7.89 -3.63
N THR A 260 29.43 -8.67 -3.75
CA THR A 260 29.42 -10.12 -3.54
C THR A 260 30.55 -10.47 -2.57
N PHE A 261 30.18 -11.12 -1.48
CA PHE A 261 31.13 -11.60 -0.47
C PHE A 261 31.43 -13.09 -0.73
N ASP A 262 32.67 -13.39 -1.13
CA ASP A 262 33.16 -14.77 -1.22
C ASP A 262 33.42 -15.31 0.19
N ILE A 263 32.60 -16.28 0.60
CA ILE A 263 32.64 -16.82 1.95
C ILE A 263 33.93 -17.63 2.17
N SER A 264 34.42 -18.30 1.14
CA SER A 264 35.64 -19.11 1.23
C SER A 264 36.84 -18.21 1.48
N VAL A 265 36.99 -17.14 0.68
CA VAL A 265 38.04 -16.13 0.88
C VAL A 265 37.90 -15.45 2.25
N GLY A 266 36.67 -15.14 2.65
CA GLY A 266 36.40 -14.54 3.96
C GLY A 266 36.91 -15.35 5.16
N LEU A 267 36.95 -16.68 5.04
CA LEU A 267 37.46 -17.58 6.09
C LEU A 267 38.93 -17.97 5.89
N HIS A 268 39.39 -18.16 4.65
CA HIS A 268 40.65 -18.83 4.34
C HIS A 268 41.91 -18.16 4.93
N ASP A 269 41.91 -16.82 5.07
CA ASP A 269 43.02 -16.09 5.69
C ASP A 269 43.33 -16.54 7.12
N ALA A 270 42.30 -16.97 7.86
CA ALA A 270 42.41 -17.48 9.24
C ALA A 270 42.29 -19.00 9.31
N GLU A 271 41.54 -19.61 8.40
CA GLU A 271 41.15 -21.02 8.41
C GLU A 271 41.47 -21.70 7.05
N PRO A 272 42.74 -21.91 6.70
CA PRO A 272 43.13 -22.27 5.33
C PRO A 272 42.65 -23.65 4.85
N ASN A 273 42.19 -24.51 5.77
CA ASN A 273 41.68 -25.84 5.44
C ASN A 273 40.15 -25.91 5.35
N VAL A 274 39.45 -24.81 5.63
CA VAL A 274 37.99 -24.80 5.57
C VAL A 274 37.51 -24.99 4.15
N LEU A 275 36.51 -25.86 3.97
CA LEU A 275 35.87 -26.04 2.67
C LEU A 275 34.41 -25.60 2.76
N VAL A 276 34.07 -24.44 2.19
CA VAL A 276 32.68 -23.97 2.10
C VAL A 276 32.14 -24.24 0.70
N LYS A 277 31.37 -25.32 0.57
CA LYS A 277 30.75 -25.72 -0.72
C LYS A 277 29.23 -25.60 -0.72
N ASP A 278 28.55 -26.19 0.26
CA ASP A 278 27.09 -26.21 0.35
C ASP A 278 26.62 -25.33 1.51
N VAL A 279 25.82 -24.32 1.17
CA VAL A 279 25.19 -23.36 2.08
C VAL A 279 23.67 -23.59 2.04
N PHE A 280 23.11 -23.95 3.19
CA PHE A 280 21.68 -24.30 3.34
C PHE A 280 20.91 -23.33 4.23
N SER A 281 21.61 -22.45 4.95
CA SER A 281 21.05 -21.46 5.85
C SER A 281 20.61 -20.20 5.10
N SER A 282 19.67 -19.46 5.69
CA SER A 282 19.31 -18.11 5.22
C SER A 282 20.18 -17.06 5.94
N PRO A 283 20.47 -15.90 5.33
CA PRO A 283 21.06 -14.78 6.05
C PRO A 283 20.05 -14.17 7.04
N SER A 284 20.57 -13.58 8.12
CA SER A 284 19.79 -12.77 9.06
C SER A 284 20.43 -11.40 9.22
N VAL A 285 19.65 -10.32 9.22
CA VAL A 285 20.19 -8.96 9.27
C VAL A 285 19.90 -8.33 10.64
N GLY A 286 20.94 -7.87 11.32
CA GLY A 286 20.82 -7.25 12.64
C GLY A 286 20.37 -5.79 12.61
N LYS A 287 20.05 -5.26 13.79
CA LYS A 287 19.67 -3.85 13.97
C LYS A 287 20.80 -2.87 13.62
N ASP A 288 22.04 -3.32 13.60
CA ASP A 288 23.19 -2.53 13.17
C ASP A 288 23.40 -2.54 11.65
N GLY A 289 22.59 -3.29 10.90
CA GLY A 289 22.72 -3.47 9.45
C GLY A 289 23.70 -4.56 9.03
N SER A 290 24.41 -5.20 9.98
CA SER A 290 25.29 -6.33 9.68
C SER A 290 24.47 -7.54 9.25
N VAL A 291 25.00 -8.30 8.31
CA VAL A 291 24.44 -9.57 7.82
C VAL A 291 25.17 -10.71 8.51
N TYR A 292 24.41 -11.57 9.18
CA TYR A 292 24.91 -12.74 9.89
C TYR A 292 24.58 -14.00 9.11
N ILE A 293 25.60 -14.83 8.86
CA ILE A 293 25.48 -16.08 8.12
C ILE A 293 26.17 -17.21 8.88
N VAL A 294 25.62 -18.42 8.75
CA VAL A 294 26.22 -19.63 9.32
C VAL A 294 26.55 -20.58 8.18
N VAL A 295 27.80 -20.99 8.10
CA VAL A 295 28.25 -22.00 7.13
C VAL A 295 28.90 -23.17 7.85
N ARG A 296 28.84 -24.35 7.21
CA ARG A 296 29.51 -25.54 7.74
C ARG A 296 30.78 -25.80 6.96
N ASP A 297 31.78 -26.29 7.68
CA ASP A 297 32.96 -26.85 7.07
C ASP A 297 32.67 -28.22 6.45
N LEU A 298 32.98 -28.37 5.16
CA LEU A 298 32.78 -29.57 4.36
C LEU A 298 34.06 -30.34 4.07
N GLN A 299 35.08 -30.20 4.92
CA GLN A 299 36.21 -31.15 4.97
C GLN A 299 35.75 -32.62 5.04
N SER A 300 36.65 -33.60 4.88
CA SER A 300 36.29 -35.04 4.91
C SER A 300 35.46 -35.45 6.15
N ALA A 301 34.64 -36.50 6.04
CA ALA A 301 33.75 -36.94 7.13
C ALA A 301 34.50 -37.42 8.39
N SER A 302 35.78 -37.77 8.26
CA SER A 302 36.68 -38.10 9.36
C SER A 302 37.39 -36.89 9.98
N ALA A 303 37.31 -35.71 9.33
CA ALA A 303 37.89 -34.49 9.86
C ALA A 303 37.00 -33.87 10.93
N LYS A 304 37.62 -33.20 11.90
CA LYS A 304 36.89 -32.32 12.81
C LYS A 304 36.46 -31.08 12.02
N ARG A 305 35.14 -30.91 11.85
CA ARG A 305 34.53 -29.77 11.16
C ARG A 305 34.01 -28.78 12.20
N HIS A 306 33.89 -27.53 11.79
CA HIS A 306 33.29 -26.46 12.59
C HIS A 306 32.06 -25.87 11.87
N LEU A 307 31.18 -25.24 12.65
CA LEU A 307 30.26 -24.24 12.10
C LEU A 307 30.95 -22.90 12.21
N TYR A 308 30.93 -22.12 11.14
CA TYR A 308 31.44 -20.76 11.14
C TYR A 308 30.25 -19.81 11.10
N THR A 309 30.17 -18.96 12.13
CA THR A 309 29.26 -17.81 12.15
C THR A 309 30.05 -16.59 11.69
N LEU A 310 29.58 -15.90 10.67
CA LEU A 310 30.22 -14.71 10.13
C LEU A 310 29.28 -13.51 10.27
N ALA A 311 29.88 -12.35 10.54
CA ALA A 311 29.24 -11.07 10.34
C ALA A 311 29.88 -10.35 9.16
N VAL A 312 29.05 -9.86 8.25
CA VAL A 312 29.42 -9.06 7.08
C VAL A 312 28.76 -7.69 7.24
N ASP A 313 29.52 -6.61 7.15
CA ASP A 313 28.97 -5.26 7.21
C ASP A 313 28.08 -4.99 5.99
N ALA A 314 27.18 -4.01 6.09
CA ALA A 314 26.24 -3.65 5.01
C ALA A 314 26.92 -3.25 3.68
N ASN A 315 28.21 -2.92 3.72
CA ASN A 315 29.03 -2.62 2.54
C ASN A 315 29.72 -3.85 1.92
N GLY A 316 29.50 -5.06 2.46
CA GLY A 316 30.07 -6.31 1.99
C GLY A 316 31.42 -6.68 2.61
N ALA A 317 31.97 -5.87 3.52
CA ALA A 317 33.22 -6.17 4.19
C ALA A 317 33.02 -7.22 5.30
N LYS A 318 33.99 -8.13 5.47
CA LYS A 318 34.01 -9.03 6.63
C LYS A 318 34.19 -8.23 7.92
N LYS A 319 33.25 -8.35 8.85
CA LYS A 319 33.34 -7.75 10.18
C LYS A 319 34.08 -8.68 11.15
N TRP A 320 33.64 -9.93 11.24
CA TRP A 320 34.29 -10.99 12.02
C TRP A 320 33.77 -12.37 11.60
N HIS A 321 34.48 -13.42 12.02
CA HIS A 321 33.97 -14.79 12.00
C HIS A 321 34.32 -15.49 13.31
N GLN A 322 33.54 -16.50 13.69
CA GLN A 322 33.77 -17.34 14.86
C GLN A 322 33.50 -18.80 14.53
N ALA A 323 34.42 -19.68 14.88
CA ALA A 323 34.20 -21.12 14.88
C ALA A 323 33.38 -21.49 16.12
N VAL A 324 32.19 -22.06 15.91
CA VAL A 324 31.33 -22.60 16.96
C VAL A 324 31.14 -24.11 16.78
N GLY A 325 31.10 -24.82 17.90
CA GLY A 325 31.11 -26.29 17.90
C GLY A 325 32.43 -26.91 17.40
N GLY A 326 32.41 -28.21 17.13
CA GLY A 326 33.57 -28.96 16.60
C GLY A 326 33.31 -30.46 16.54
N ASN A 327 32.84 -30.97 15.39
CA ASN A 327 32.35 -32.35 15.26
C ASN A 327 32.50 -32.91 13.83
N VAL A 328 32.38 -34.23 13.67
CA VAL A 328 32.40 -34.93 12.37
C VAL A 328 31.14 -34.71 11.53
N ASN A 329 30.02 -34.32 12.16
CA ASN A 329 28.75 -34.09 11.49
C ASN A 329 28.05 -32.82 11.99
N LEU A 330 27.94 -31.81 11.13
CA LEU A 330 27.36 -30.50 11.45
C LEU A 330 26.38 -30.07 10.36
N TYR A 331 25.37 -29.31 10.79
CA TYR A 331 24.36 -28.72 9.91
C TYR A 331 24.30 -27.22 10.16
N ALA A 332 24.37 -26.42 9.09
CA ALA A 332 24.25 -24.98 9.18
C ALA A 332 22.75 -24.64 9.18
N ILE A 333 22.30 -23.98 10.25
CA ILE A 333 20.94 -23.49 10.39
C ILE A 333 20.93 -21.96 10.28
N THR A 334 19.80 -21.39 9.88
CA THR A 334 19.60 -19.94 9.89
C THR A 334 19.81 -19.39 11.30
N PRO A 335 20.72 -18.41 11.50
CA PRO A 335 20.93 -17.80 12.80
C PRO A 335 19.74 -16.92 13.20
N ALA A 336 19.38 -16.91 14.48
CA ALA A 336 18.36 -16.01 15.02
C ALA A 336 19.01 -14.86 15.78
N ILE A 337 18.45 -13.66 15.72
CA ILE A 337 18.92 -12.47 16.42
C ILE A 337 17.82 -12.02 17.39
N ASP A 338 18.19 -11.72 18.63
CA ASP A 338 17.28 -11.15 19.62
C ASP A 338 17.18 -9.61 19.55
N ALA A 339 16.39 -9.01 20.45
CA ALA A 339 16.19 -7.56 20.50
C ALA A 339 17.48 -6.82 20.85
N ASP A 340 18.39 -7.44 21.57
CA ASP A 340 19.64 -6.83 21.99
C ASP A 340 20.73 -6.99 20.92
N GLY A 341 20.42 -7.68 19.82
CA GLY A 341 21.36 -7.94 18.73
C GLY A 341 22.27 -9.14 19.00
N ASN A 342 21.93 -9.99 19.98
CA ASN A 342 22.65 -11.25 20.18
C ASN A 342 22.19 -12.28 19.15
N ILE A 343 23.14 -13.04 18.64
CA ILE A 343 22.97 -14.03 17.59
C ILE A 343 23.00 -15.42 18.22
N TYR A 344 21.99 -16.24 17.91
CA TYR A 344 21.85 -17.60 18.40
C TYR A 344 22.07 -18.59 17.26
N VAL A 345 22.92 -19.57 17.53
CA VAL A 345 23.25 -20.67 16.62
C VAL A 345 23.22 -21.97 17.42
N ALA A 346 22.72 -23.04 16.83
CA ALA A 346 22.68 -24.36 17.46
C ALA A 346 23.26 -25.42 16.51
N ASN A 347 23.62 -26.59 17.06
CA ASN A 347 24.19 -27.67 16.27
C ASN A 347 23.69 -29.07 16.68
N ARG A 348 24.20 -30.11 16.01
CA ARG A 348 23.84 -31.53 16.18
C ARG A 348 24.49 -32.21 17.39
N LYS A 349 24.89 -31.47 18.41
CA LYS A 349 25.46 -32.04 19.65
C LYS A 349 24.83 -31.40 20.88
N ASN A 350 23.59 -30.95 20.75
CA ASN A 350 22.85 -30.31 21.84
C ASN A 350 23.45 -28.97 22.26
N GLU A 351 24.32 -28.37 21.43
CA GLU A 351 25.03 -27.13 21.77
C GLU A 351 24.28 -25.94 21.19
N VAL A 352 24.05 -24.94 22.05
CA VAL A 352 23.48 -23.65 21.68
C VAL A 352 24.51 -22.59 22.04
N PHE A 353 24.79 -21.70 21.08
CA PHE A 353 25.76 -20.63 21.20
C PHE A 353 25.04 -19.30 21.10
N LYS A 354 25.36 -18.39 22.01
CA LYS A 354 25.01 -16.98 21.95
C LYS A 354 26.25 -16.20 21.53
N LEU A 355 26.16 -15.40 20.49
CA LEU A 355 27.19 -14.48 20.06
C LEU A 355 26.68 -13.04 20.22
N THR A 356 27.56 -12.12 20.56
CA THR A 356 27.25 -10.68 20.53
C THR A 356 27.49 -10.12 19.12
N SER A 357 27.03 -8.89 18.85
CA SER A 357 27.30 -8.20 17.59
C SER A 357 28.79 -7.93 17.31
N SER A 358 29.65 -8.01 18.34
CA SER A 358 31.11 -7.95 18.20
C SER A 358 31.78 -9.32 18.01
N GLY A 359 31.00 -10.41 18.05
CA GLY A 359 31.49 -11.78 17.86
C GLY A 359 31.95 -12.47 19.14
N ALA A 360 31.76 -11.90 20.34
CA ALA A 360 32.05 -12.62 21.57
C ALA A 360 31.09 -13.81 21.73
N VAL A 361 31.63 -15.01 21.97
CA VAL A 361 30.89 -16.28 22.01
C VAL A 361 30.68 -16.77 23.44
N THR A 362 29.45 -17.15 23.76
CA THR A 362 29.07 -17.88 24.96
C THR A 362 28.38 -19.17 24.55
N GLN A 363 28.96 -20.32 24.91
CA GLN A 363 28.24 -21.59 24.82
C GLN A 363 27.31 -21.70 26.03
N LEU A 364 26.03 -21.95 25.77
CA LEU A 364 25.05 -22.15 26.82
C LEU A 364 25.08 -23.60 27.30
N ALA A 365 24.84 -23.83 28.59
CA ALA A 365 25.04 -25.10 29.29
C ALA A 365 24.23 -26.26 28.68
N SER A 366 23.05 -25.99 28.13
CA SER A 366 22.31 -26.81 27.14
C SER A 366 22.34 -28.35 27.34
N THR A 367 22.31 -28.84 28.58
CA THR A 367 22.55 -30.26 28.89
C THR A 367 21.48 -31.20 28.33
N ASP A 368 20.30 -30.67 28.00
CA ASP A 368 19.12 -31.43 27.55
C ASP A 368 18.54 -30.94 26.21
N CYS A 369 19.29 -30.17 25.42
CA CYS A 369 18.87 -29.80 24.06
C CYS A 369 18.98 -31.03 23.15
N PRO A 370 18.10 -31.25 22.17
CA PRO A 370 18.28 -32.31 21.19
C PRO A 370 19.24 -31.92 20.05
N ASP A 371 19.61 -32.88 19.20
CA ASP A 371 20.32 -32.59 17.94
C ASP A 371 19.51 -31.58 17.11
N ILE A 372 19.94 -30.31 17.03
CA ILE A 372 19.17 -29.29 16.31
C ILE A 372 19.49 -29.34 14.81
N THR A 373 18.44 -29.34 13.99
CA THR A 373 18.55 -29.31 12.52
C THR A 373 17.65 -28.29 11.85
N GLY A 374 16.61 -27.80 12.53
CA GLY A 374 15.78 -26.69 12.05
C GLY A 374 16.28 -25.33 12.51
N GLY A 375 15.75 -24.27 11.89
CA GLY A 375 16.02 -22.89 12.28
C GLY A 375 15.58 -22.57 13.72
N ILE A 376 16.13 -21.49 14.28
CA ILE A 376 15.78 -21.01 15.62
C ILE A 376 14.74 -19.90 15.49
N SER A 377 13.64 -20.02 16.24
CA SER A 377 12.64 -18.96 16.40
C SER A 377 12.76 -18.36 17.81
N LEU A 378 12.78 -17.03 17.93
CA LEU A 378 12.93 -16.35 19.22
C LEU A 378 11.65 -15.59 19.58
N ALA A 379 11.10 -15.86 20.76
CA ALA A 379 10.09 -15.02 21.40
C ALA A 379 10.73 -13.82 22.11
N LYS A 380 9.94 -12.77 22.35
CA LYS A 380 10.37 -11.58 23.09
C LYS A 380 10.85 -11.84 24.50
N ASP A 381 10.37 -12.88 25.16
CA ASP A 381 10.78 -13.24 26.52
C ASP A 381 12.15 -13.94 26.57
N GLY A 382 12.82 -14.10 25.42
CA GLY A 382 14.09 -14.81 25.30
C GLY A 382 13.94 -16.33 25.13
N THR A 383 12.73 -16.84 24.92
CA THR A 383 12.56 -18.26 24.60
C THR A 383 12.98 -18.55 23.17
N ALA A 384 13.89 -19.52 23.01
CA ALA A 384 14.25 -20.10 21.72
C ALA A 384 13.46 -21.39 21.47
N TYR A 385 12.79 -21.45 20.32
CA TYR A 385 12.11 -22.63 19.80
C TYR A 385 12.91 -23.23 18.64
N MET A 386 13.20 -24.53 18.72
CA MET A 386 14.14 -25.20 17.82
C MET A 386 13.65 -26.60 17.46
N PHE A 387 13.77 -26.99 16.19
CA PHE A 387 13.42 -28.34 15.73
C PHE A 387 14.61 -29.28 15.81
N GLY A 388 14.39 -30.40 16.51
CA GLY A 388 15.34 -31.49 16.60
C GLY A 388 15.42 -32.32 15.32
N LYS A 389 16.46 -33.16 15.22
CA LYS A 389 16.70 -34.07 14.10
C LYS A 389 15.59 -35.12 14.02
N GLY A 390 15.02 -35.32 12.83
CA GLY A 390 14.07 -36.39 12.58
C GLY A 390 12.86 -36.31 13.50
N ASN A 391 12.55 -37.39 14.21
CA ASN A 391 11.41 -37.49 15.12
C ASN A 391 11.65 -36.92 16.53
N THR A 392 12.72 -36.16 16.75
CA THR A 392 13.09 -35.71 18.10
C THR A 392 12.12 -34.66 18.68
N GLY A 393 11.46 -33.87 17.83
CA GLY A 393 10.42 -32.93 18.23
C GLY A 393 10.81 -31.45 18.24
N LEU A 394 9.90 -30.61 18.74
CA LEU A 394 10.03 -29.18 18.93
C LEU A 394 10.45 -28.87 20.38
N TYR A 395 11.58 -28.21 20.52
CA TYR A 395 12.21 -27.91 21.79
C TYR A 395 12.11 -26.43 22.14
N ALA A 396 11.76 -26.11 23.39
CA ALA A 396 11.76 -24.75 23.92
C ALA A 396 12.83 -24.56 25.00
N TYR A 397 13.55 -23.44 24.90
CA TYR A 397 14.73 -23.17 25.69
C TYR A 397 14.76 -21.72 26.17
N ASN A 398 15.04 -21.50 27.46
CA ASN A 398 15.17 -20.16 28.03
C ASN A 398 16.63 -19.68 27.89
N THR A 399 16.89 -18.73 26.99
CA THR A 399 18.26 -18.26 26.73
C THR A 399 18.84 -17.41 27.85
N SER A 400 17.99 -16.76 28.65
CA SER A 400 18.42 -15.93 29.79
C SER A 400 18.71 -16.76 31.03
N GLY A 401 17.89 -17.78 31.28
CA GLY A 401 18.04 -18.68 32.44
C GLY A 401 18.94 -19.89 32.18
N ASP A 402 19.44 -20.04 30.95
CA ASP A 402 20.23 -21.16 30.45
C ASP A 402 19.67 -22.53 30.87
N ASN A 403 18.39 -22.76 30.55
CA ASN A 403 17.73 -24.01 30.91
C ASN A 403 16.64 -24.43 29.91
N LYS A 404 16.36 -25.73 29.91
CA LYS A 404 15.23 -26.32 29.18
C LYS A 404 13.91 -25.80 29.76
N LYS A 405 13.00 -25.35 28.87
CA LYS A 405 11.60 -25.10 29.23
C LYS A 405 10.77 -26.37 29.07
N TRP A 406 10.72 -26.94 27.87
CA TRP A 406 9.94 -28.16 27.57
C TRP A 406 10.32 -28.77 26.21
N LEU A 407 9.80 -29.98 25.93
CA LEU A 407 9.95 -30.69 24.65
C LEU A 407 8.58 -31.22 24.22
N TYR A 408 8.14 -30.87 23.02
CA TYR A 408 6.97 -31.45 22.36
C TYR A 408 7.43 -32.40 21.26
N ASN A 409 7.21 -33.71 21.43
CA ASN A 409 7.72 -34.75 20.52
C ASN A 409 6.63 -35.72 20.04
N THR A 410 5.38 -35.28 20.03
CA THR A 410 4.27 -36.12 19.56
C THR A 410 4.20 -36.09 18.03
N ASP A 411 4.39 -37.26 17.42
CA ASP A 411 4.13 -37.52 15.99
C ASP A 411 4.92 -36.61 15.02
N PHE A 412 6.25 -36.68 15.09
CA PHE A 412 7.21 -35.97 14.22
C PHE A 412 7.75 -36.84 13.07
N GLY A 413 6.89 -37.68 12.51
CA GLY A 413 7.23 -38.50 11.34
C GLY A 413 8.20 -39.64 11.65
N ASN A 414 8.68 -40.29 10.59
CA ASN A 414 9.61 -41.43 10.66
C ASN A 414 11.01 -41.10 10.11
N ALA A 415 11.29 -39.83 9.80
CA ALA A 415 12.54 -39.44 9.15
C ALA A 415 13.74 -39.68 10.08
N SER A 416 14.71 -40.45 9.61
CA SER A 416 15.91 -40.84 10.37
C SER A 416 17.10 -39.89 10.19
N ASP A 417 17.09 -39.03 9.16
CA ASP A 417 18.16 -38.06 8.90
C ASP A 417 17.69 -36.73 8.29
N ALA A 418 18.54 -35.72 8.46
CA ALA A 418 18.33 -34.33 8.08
C ALA A 418 18.33 -34.10 6.55
N LEU A 419 18.64 -35.09 5.70
CA LEU A 419 18.65 -34.93 4.24
C LEU A 419 17.39 -35.47 3.53
N THR A 420 16.50 -36.15 4.25
CA THR A 420 15.19 -36.60 3.73
C THR A 420 14.10 -36.46 4.81
N GLY A 421 13.10 -35.59 4.59
CA GLY A 421 11.88 -35.57 5.43
C GLY A 421 12.04 -35.06 6.87
N ALA A 422 13.09 -34.30 7.19
CA ALA A 422 13.21 -33.62 8.48
C ALA A 422 12.81 -32.15 8.34
N LEU A 423 12.08 -31.63 9.32
CA LEU A 423 11.58 -30.26 9.47
C LEU A 423 12.70 -29.20 9.45
N ARG A 424 13.36 -29.01 8.30
CA ARG A 424 14.64 -28.32 8.16
C ARG A 424 14.52 -26.80 8.21
N SER A 425 13.44 -26.28 7.67
CA SER A 425 13.11 -24.86 7.72
C SER A 425 11.76 -24.59 8.37
N ALA A 426 11.19 -25.59 9.02
CA ALA A 426 10.06 -25.39 9.91
C ALA A 426 10.43 -24.32 10.94
N SER A 427 9.48 -23.45 11.18
CA SER A 427 9.64 -22.32 12.06
C SER A 427 8.39 -22.14 12.90
N VAL A 428 8.58 -21.69 14.14
CA VAL A 428 7.48 -21.49 15.09
C VAL A 428 6.99 -20.07 14.95
N THR A 429 5.68 -19.85 14.99
CA THR A 429 5.07 -18.52 15.08
C THR A 429 4.53 -18.32 16.48
N VAL A 430 5.00 -17.31 17.21
CA VAL A 430 4.42 -16.96 18.53
C VAL A 430 3.33 -15.91 18.34
N GLY A 431 2.08 -16.29 18.58
CA GLY A 431 0.93 -15.39 18.59
C GLY A 431 0.97 -14.40 19.77
N ASN A 432 0.18 -13.33 19.68
CA ASN A 432 0.16 -12.27 20.71
C ASN A 432 -0.26 -12.76 22.11
N ASP A 433 -0.95 -13.91 22.19
CA ASP A 433 -1.36 -14.56 23.43
C ASP A 433 -0.32 -15.60 23.93
N GLY A 434 0.83 -15.70 23.26
CA GLY A 434 1.87 -16.69 23.51
C GLY A 434 1.61 -18.07 22.90
N THR A 435 0.47 -18.29 22.21
CA THR A 435 0.20 -19.54 21.50
C THR A 435 1.24 -19.73 20.40
N LEU A 436 1.77 -20.95 20.30
CA LEU A 436 2.81 -21.32 19.35
C LEU A 436 2.19 -22.08 18.20
N TYR A 437 2.40 -21.61 16.97
CA TYR A 437 1.91 -22.27 15.77
C TYR A 437 3.06 -22.79 14.94
N SER A 438 2.94 -24.02 14.44
CA SER A 438 3.96 -24.61 13.57
C SER A 438 3.35 -25.68 12.67
N VAL A 439 4.16 -26.15 11.74
CA VAL A 439 3.93 -27.36 10.96
C VAL A 439 4.77 -28.53 11.49
N ILE A 440 4.27 -29.76 11.32
CA ILE A 440 4.96 -31.01 11.64
C ILE A 440 4.70 -32.06 10.55
N ASP A 441 5.57 -33.07 10.48
CA ASP A 441 5.37 -34.28 9.67
C ASP A 441 4.82 -35.39 10.55
N LEU A 442 3.87 -36.18 10.05
CA LEU A 442 3.25 -37.29 10.79
C LEU A 442 3.84 -38.64 10.37
N SER A 443 3.84 -39.62 11.27
CA SER A 443 4.35 -40.98 10.99
C SER A 443 3.53 -41.70 9.90
N SER A 444 2.33 -41.22 9.60
CA SER A 444 1.49 -41.67 8.49
C SER A 444 1.99 -41.23 7.11
N GLY A 445 2.93 -40.27 7.04
CA GLY A 445 3.38 -39.62 5.81
C GLY A 445 2.60 -38.35 5.43
N ALA A 446 1.54 -38.04 6.18
CA ALA A 446 0.86 -36.75 6.12
C ALA A 446 1.67 -35.66 6.86
N GLY A 447 1.23 -34.41 6.76
CA GLY A 447 1.72 -33.29 7.57
C GLY A 447 0.61 -32.76 8.47
N ALA A 448 0.92 -31.90 9.42
CA ALA A 448 -0.08 -31.20 10.21
C ALA A 448 0.33 -29.78 10.56
N VAL A 449 -0.67 -28.91 10.72
CA VAL A 449 -0.56 -27.64 11.42
C VAL A 449 -0.93 -27.86 12.88
N ILE A 450 -0.10 -27.41 13.81
CA ILE A 450 -0.34 -27.53 15.25
C ILE A 450 -0.36 -26.17 15.93
N ALA A 451 -1.12 -26.08 17.02
CA ALA A 451 -0.99 -25.02 18.00
C ALA A 451 -0.64 -25.61 19.37
N LEU A 452 0.37 -25.05 20.03
CA LEU A 452 0.77 -25.36 21.39
C LEU A 452 0.50 -24.15 22.29
N ASP A 453 0.17 -24.40 23.55
CA ASP A 453 0.21 -23.35 24.57
C ASP A 453 1.67 -22.94 24.90
N PRO A 454 1.90 -21.84 25.63
CA PRO A 454 3.26 -21.42 26.02
C PRO A 454 4.06 -22.47 26.81
N ASN A 455 3.39 -23.47 27.39
CA ASN A 455 3.98 -24.55 28.18
C ASN A 455 4.28 -25.81 27.34
N GLY A 456 4.02 -25.77 26.03
CA GLY A 456 4.29 -26.87 25.11
C GLY A 456 3.19 -27.93 25.03
N SER A 457 2.01 -27.67 25.59
CA SER A 457 0.86 -28.58 25.51
C SER A 457 0.07 -28.35 24.22
N LEU A 458 -0.34 -29.43 23.55
CA LEU A 458 -1.13 -29.35 22.33
C LEU A 458 -2.51 -28.73 22.61
N LYS A 459 -2.82 -27.61 21.94
CA LYS A 459 -4.16 -27.02 21.92
C LYS A 459 -5.01 -27.70 20.84
N TRP A 460 -4.47 -27.82 19.64
CA TRP A 460 -5.14 -28.48 18.52
C TRP A 460 -4.13 -28.90 17.43
N LYS A 461 -4.58 -29.83 16.57
CA LYS A 461 -3.86 -30.33 15.40
C LYS A 461 -4.82 -30.39 14.21
N TYR A 462 -4.39 -29.87 13.06
CA TYR A 462 -5.08 -30.00 11.79
C TYR A 462 -4.22 -30.79 10.81
N GLU A 463 -4.69 -31.95 10.35
CA GLU A 463 -3.95 -32.80 9.43
C GLU A 463 -4.11 -32.31 7.98
N THR A 464 -3.00 -32.33 7.24
CA THR A 464 -2.88 -31.92 5.83
C THR A 464 -2.54 -33.12 4.96
N VAL A 465 -2.67 -33.00 3.64
CA VAL A 465 -2.66 -34.17 2.75
C VAL A 465 -1.25 -34.76 2.52
N GLY A 466 -0.19 -34.03 2.87
CA GLY A 466 1.19 -34.51 2.77
C GLY A 466 2.14 -33.80 3.71
N ALA A 467 3.35 -34.35 3.89
CA ALA A 467 4.41 -33.79 4.72
C ALA A 467 4.70 -32.31 4.43
N ILE A 468 5.05 -31.55 5.47
CA ILE A 468 5.37 -30.12 5.42
C ILE A 468 6.78 -29.86 6.03
N PRO A 469 7.86 -30.39 5.43
CA PRO A 469 9.20 -30.35 6.04
C PRO A 469 9.80 -28.94 6.12
N ASP A 470 9.39 -28.04 5.22
CA ASP A 470 10.00 -26.71 5.06
C ASP A 470 8.98 -25.57 5.20
N GLY A 471 7.82 -25.89 5.77
CA GLY A 471 6.71 -24.96 5.85
C GLY A 471 6.72 -24.08 7.09
N GLY A 472 5.62 -23.37 7.27
CA GLY A 472 5.50 -22.38 8.32
C GLY A 472 4.10 -21.81 8.36
N VAL A 473 3.86 -21.03 9.41
CA VAL A 473 2.55 -20.49 9.72
C VAL A 473 2.61 -18.96 9.69
N VAL A 474 1.59 -18.30 9.17
CA VAL A 474 1.42 -16.85 9.28
C VAL A 474 0.09 -16.55 9.91
N LEU A 475 0.05 -15.58 10.83
CA LEU A 475 -1.17 -15.13 11.47
C LEU A 475 -1.68 -13.86 10.79
N GLY A 476 -2.95 -13.89 10.39
CA GLY A 476 -3.71 -12.69 10.03
C GLY A 476 -4.00 -11.82 11.25
N GLU A 477 -4.37 -10.56 11.01
CA GLU A 477 -4.72 -9.63 12.10
C GLU A 477 -5.92 -10.09 12.94
N ASP A 478 -6.83 -10.86 12.32
CA ASP A 478 -8.00 -11.45 12.95
C ASP A 478 -7.70 -12.76 13.69
N GLY A 479 -6.43 -13.18 13.76
CA GLY A 479 -6.00 -14.45 14.35
C GLY A 479 -6.19 -15.66 13.45
N THR A 480 -6.58 -15.49 12.17
CA THR A 480 -6.59 -16.58 11.19
C THR A 480 -5.19 -17.12 11.00
N VAL A 481 -5.06 -18.45 11.00
CA VAL A 481 -3.82 -19.17 10.82
C VAL A 481 -3.69 -19.61 9.37
N TYR A 482 -2.71 -19.09 8.65
CA TYR A 482 -2.41 -19.49 7.27
C TYR A 482 -1.17 -20.37 7.24
N ALA A 483 -1.25 -21.52 6.60
CA ALA A 483 -0.14 -22.45 6.49
C ALA A 483 -0.12 -23.12 5.12
N ASN A 484 1.05 -23.61 4.73
CA ASN A 484 1.17 -24.52 3.60
C ASN A 484 0.46 -25.86 3.93
N GLY A 485 -0.27 -26.38 2.95
CA GLY A 485 -1.13 -27.56 3.11
C GLY A 485 -0.46 -28.89 2.74
N GLY A 486 0.88 -28.96 2.80
CA GLY A 486 1.62 -30.21 2.59
C GLY A 486 2.29 -30.35 1.22
N LYS A 487 2.68 -31.58 0.91
CA LYS A 487 3.07 -32.02 -0.44
C LYS A 487 1.87 -32.64 -1.15
N ALA A 488 1.73 -32.36 -2.43
CA ALA A 488 0.69 -32.96 -3.26
C ALA A 488 0.93 -34.48 -3.32
N SER A 489 -0.14 -35.23 -3.11
CA SER A 489 -0.12 -36.70 -3.18
C SER A 489 -1.31 -37.17 -3.98
N GLY A 490 -1.05 -37.79 -5.14
CA GLY A 490 -2.09 -38.16 -6.10
C GLY A 490 -2.85 -36.93 -6.62
N SER A 491 -4.19 -36.97 -6.58
CA SER A 491 -5.07 -35.88 -7.02
C SER A 491 -5.39 -34.84 -5.93
N ASN A 492 -4.80 -34.95 -4.74
CA ASN A 492 -5.04 -34.03 -3.65
C ASN A 492 -3.93 -32.97 -3.58
N GLY A 493 -4.32 -31.71 -3.83
CA GLY A 493 -3.38 -30.59 -3.86
C GLY A 493 -2.89 -30.15 -2.47
N ALA A 494 -1.60 -29.82 -2.41
CA ALA A 494 -0.89 -29.23 -1.28
C ALA A 494 -1.47 -27.85 -0.89
N GLY A 495 -1.23 -26.85 -1.75
CA GLY A 495 -1.76 -25.49 -1.63
C GLY A 495 -1.64 -24.85 -0.25
N VAL A 496 -2.61 -24.00 0.11
CA VAL A 496 -2.62 -23.22 1.36
C VAL A 496 -3.92 -23.44 2.11
N VAL A 497 -3.81 -23.65 3.41
CA VAL A 497 -4.95 -23.75 4.33
C VAL A 497 -5.08 -22.48 5.16
N ALA A 498 -6.32 -22.08 5.42
CA ALA A 498 -6.65 -21.09 6.44
C ALA A 498 -7.46 -21.75 7.53
N LEU A 499 -7.01 -21.61 8.78
CA LEU A 499 -7.64 -22.17 9.95
C LEU A 499 -8.08 -21.06 10.91
N GLY A 500 -9.16 -21.30 11.65
CA GLY A 500 -9.49 -20.50 12.82
C GLY A 500 -8.40 -20.62 13.90
N SER A 501 -8.42 -19.72 14.87
CA SER A 501 -7.52 -19.78 16.03
C SER A 501 -7.73 -21.04 16.90
N ASP A 502 -8.86 -21.73 16.70
CA ASP A 502 -9.25 -23.01 17.29
C ASP A 502 -8.85 -24.24 16.45
N GLY A 503 -8.24 -24.04 15.29
CA GLY A 503 -7.81 -25.09 14.37
C GLY A 503 -8.88 -25.57 13.38
N SER A 504 -10.07 -24.97 13.39
CA SER A 504 -11.14 -25.30 12.43
C SER A 504 -10.78 -24.83 11.02
N LEU A 505 -11.08 -25.62 9.98
CA LEU A 505 -10.81 -25.24 8.60
C LEU A 505 -11.77 -24.12 8.14
N LYS A 506 -11.22 -22.96 7.75
CA LYS A 506 -11.98 -21.91 7.05
C LYS A 506 -12.03 -22.19 5.56
N TRP A 507 -10.88 -22.47 4.94
CA TRP A 507 -10.78 -22.83 3.53
C TRP A 507 -9.44 -23.52 3.21
N HIS A 508 -9.39 -24.25 2.10
CA HIS A 508 -8.18 -24.85 1.53
C HIS A 508 -8.13 -24.53 0.03
N TYR A 509 -7.15 -23.71 -0.36
CA TYR A 509 -6.86 -23.49 -1.78
C TYR A 509 -5.88 -24.56 -2.25
N LYS A 510 -6.25 -25.36 -3.26
CA LYS A 510 -5.45 -26.48 -3.75
C LYS A 510 -4.62 -26.09 -4.97
N THR A 511 -3.40 -26.59 -5.05
CA THR A 511 -2.49 -26.43 -6.19
C THR A 511 -2.08 -27.80 -6.74
N GLU A 512 -1.71 -27.85 -8.03
CA GLU A 512 -1.19 -29.07 -8.66
C GLU A 512 0.26 -29.37 -8.24
N SER A 513 1.02 -28.31 -7.96
CA SER A 513 2.41 -28.35 -7.49
C SER A 513 2.49 -28.08 -5.99
N ASP A 514 3.55 -28.55 -5.34
CA ASP A 514 3.71 -28.43 -3.89
C ASP A 514 3.85 -26.97 -3.45
N ALA A 515 3.05 -26.55 -2.47
CA ALA A 515 3.20 -25.24 -1.83
C ALA A 515 4.18 -25.38 -0.65
N GLN A 516 5.48 -25.37 -0.93
CA GLN A 516 6.52 -25.64 0.09
C GLN A 516 7.06 -24.37 0.76
N THR A 517 6.77 -23.17 0.24
CA THR A 517 7.23 -21.90 0.82
C THR A 517 6.32 -21.45 1.95
N VAL A 518 6.88 -20.77 2.96
CA VAL A 518 6.08 -20.09 3.98
C VAL A 518 5.25 -18.98 3.32
N PRO A 519 3.92 -18.93 3.50
CA PRO A 519 3.10 -17.83 2.98
C PRO A 519 3.52 -16.48 3.58
N LEU A 520 3.08 -15.38 2.96
CA LEU A 520 3.15 -14.04 3.53
C LEU A 520 1.83 -13.30 3.34
N ILE A 521 1.58 -12.26 4.16
CA ILE A 521 0.37 -11.43 4.07
C ILE A 521 0.78 -10.00 3.74
N ASP A 522 0.11 -9.38 2.76
CA ASP A 522 0.32 -7.99 2.39
C ASP A 522 -0.60 -7.00 3.14
N ASN A 523 -0.44 -5.71 2.87
CA ASN A 523 -1.24 -4.64 3.48
C ASN A 523 -2.74 -4.66 3.14
N ARG A 524 -3.16 -5.49 2.18
CA ARG A 524 -4.57 -5.73 1.83
C ARG A 524 -5.16 -6.93 2.57
N GLY A 525 -4.32 -7.67 3.30
CA GLY A 525 -4.67 -8.96 3.90
C GLY A 525 -4.58 -10.13 2.91
N TYR A 526 -4.02 -9.93 1.72
CA TYR A 526 -3.95 -10.96 0.69
C TYR A 526 -2.78 -11.91 1.01
N ILE A 527 -2.98 -13.20 0.70
CA ILE A 527 -2.06 -14.27 1.04
C ILE A 527 -1.24 -14.61 -0.19
N HIS A 528 0.07 -14.49 -0.04
CA HIS A 528 1.04 -14.71 -1.10
C HIS A 528 1.85 -15.98 -0.81
N PHE A 529 1.98 -16.86 -1.79
CA PHE A 529 2.82 -18.05 -1.68
C PHE A 529 3.29 -18.51 -3.07
N ILE A 530 4.33 -19.33 -3.10
CA ILE A 530 4.93 -19.80 -4.35
C ILE A 530 5.03 -21.32 -4.30
N THR A 531 4.63 -21.99 -5.37
CA THR A 531 4.75 -23.45 -5.49
C THR A 531 6.14 -23.88 -5.97
N ALA A 532 6.47 -25.15 -5.79
CA ALA A 532 7.79 -25.70 -6.09
C ALA A 532 8.21 -25.58 -7.57
N ASP A 533 7.24 -25.43 -8.48
CA ASP A 533 7.44 -25.18 -9.91
C ASP A 533 7.50 -23.66 -10.25
N ALA A 534 7.70 -22.83 -9.22
CA ALA A 534 7.80 -21.37 -9.29
C ALA A 534 6.56 -20.68 -9.89
N THR A 535 5.37 -21.16 -9.55
CA THR A 535 4.12 -20.42 -9.78
C THR A 535 3.78 -19.59 -8.53
N TYR A 536 3.72 -18.27 -8.70
CA TYR A 536 3.38 -17.31 -7.65
C TYR A 536 1.88 -17.09 -7.61
N TYR A 537 1.27 -17.25 -6.44
CA TYR A 537 -0.15 -17.09 -6.19
C TYR A 537 -0.42 -15.96 -5.19
N ILE A 538 -1.56 -15.30 -5.39
CA ILE A 538 -2.14 -14.31 -4.50
C ILE A 538 -3.59 -14.69 -4.26
N LEU A 539 -3.95 -14.92 -3.00
CA LEU A 539 -5.31 -15.23 -2.58
C LEU A 539 -5.90 -14.06 -1.79
N LYS A 540 -7.20 -13.82 -1.98
CA LYS A 540 -7.97 -12.94 -1.09
C LYS A 540 -8.13 -13.60 0.30
N PRO A 541 -8.46 -12.83 1.36
CA PRO A 541 -8.68 -13.37 2.70
C PRO A 541 -9.74 -14.49 2.76
N ASP A 542 -10.70 -14.48 1.83
CA ASP A 542 -11.75 -15.50 1.69
C ASP A 542 -11.29 -16.79 0.97
N GLY A 543 -10.02 -16.88 0.59
CA GLY A 543 -9.41 -18.04 -0.05
C GLY A 543 -9.59 -18.10 -1.56
N LYS A 544 -10.28 -17.13 -2.17
CA LYS A 544 -10.40 -17.06 -3.63
C LYS A 544 -9.11 -16.57 -4.27
N LEU A 545 -8.78 -17.12 -5.43
CA LEU A 545 -7.67 -16.66 -6.25
C LEU A 545 -7.90 -15.19 -6.63
N PHE A 546 -6.92 -14.34 -6.30
CA PHE A 546 -6.81 -13.01 -6.87
C PHE A 546 -6.00 -13.09 -8.16
N SER A 547 -4.76 -13.57 -8.09
CA SER A 547 -3.88 -13.66 -9.25
C SER A 547 -2.90 -14.83 -9.13
N SER A 548 -2.41 -15.31 -10.27
CA SER A 548 -1.30 -16.25 -10.32
C SER A 548 -0.44 -16.06 -11.56
N GLN A 549 0.87 -16.24 -11.45
CA GLN A 549 1.80 -16.15 -12.57
C GLN A 549 3.00 -17.10 -12.38
N LYS A 550 3.43 -17.76 -13.45
CA LYS A 550 4.68 -18.52 -13.45
C LYS A 550 5.87 -17.57 -13.57
N ILE A 551 6.75 -17.57 -12.57
CA ILE A 551 7.87 -16.63 -12.45
C ILE A 551 9.25 -17.30 -12.65
N GLY A 552 9.29 -18.63 -12.72
CA GLY A 552 10.48 -19.43 -13.02
C GLY A 552 10.13 -20.88 -13.31
N ASP A 553 11.14 -21.74 -13.25
CA ASP A 553 11.03 -23.19 -13.49
C ASP A 553 10.82 -23.99 -12.19
N SER A 554 11.50 -23.56 -11.12
CA SER A 554 11.36 -24.17 -9.79
C SER A 554 11.83 -23.25 -8.68
N THR A 555 11.34 -23.47 -7.46
CA THR A 555 11.88 -22.79 -6.27
C THR A 555 11.71 -23.65 -5.02
N ALA A 556 12.61 -23.43 -4.07
CA ALA A 556 12.54 -23.92 -2.71
C ALA A 556 12.75 -22.77 -1.70
N SER A 557 12.90 -21.54 -2.18
CA SER A 557 13.12 -20.34 -1.37
C SER A 557 11.78 -19.79 -0.92
N SER A 558 11.61 -19.53 0.38
CA SER A 558 10.47 -18.73 0.81
C SER A 558 10.68 -17.26 0.39
N PRO A 559 9.62 -16.53 0.01
CA PRO A 559 9.73 -15.13 -0.37
C PRO A 559 9.85 -14.21 0.84
N VAL A 560 10.42 -13.01 0.63
CA VAL A 560 10.31 -11.86 1.56
C VAL A 560 9.69 -10.67 0.85
N MET A 561 9.12 -9.72 1.59
CA MET A 561 8.52 -8.51 1.03
C MET A 561 9.07 -7.27 1.74
N ASP A 562 9.30 -6.19 1.00
CA ASP A 562 9.72 -4.90 1.55
C ASP A 562 8.54 -4.01 1.97
N ASP A 563 8.86 -2.88 2.60
CA ASP A 563 7.90 -1.86 3.03
C ASP A 563 7.21 -1.09 1.88
N LYS A 564 7.51 -1.45 0.62
CA LYS A 564 6.89 -0.92 -0.60
C LYS A 564 6.04 -1.96 -1.33
N GLY A 565 5.96 -3.19 -0.81
CA GLY A 565 5.17 -4.28 -1.38
C GLY A 565 5.87 -5.07 -2.48
N ASN A 566 7.17 -4.85 -2.70
CA ASN A 566 7.96 -5.67 -3.62
C ASN A 566 8.30 -7.01 -2.96
N LEU A 567 8.03 -8.10 -3.66
CA LEU A 567 8.36 -9.45 -3.24
C LEU A 567 9.69 -9.88 -3.84
N TYR A 568 10.54 -10.47 -3.02
CA TYR A 568 11.86 -10.97 -3.38
C TYR A 568 11.95 -12.46 -3.13
N VAL A 569 12.41 -13.21 -4.12
CA VAL A 569 12.52 -14.67 -4.04
C VAL A 569 13.60 -15.16 -4.99
N SER A 570 14.28 -16.25 -4.62
CA SER A 570 15.13 -16.95 -5.57
C SER A 570 14.38 -18.07 -6.27
N VAL A 571 14.56 -18.16 -7.58
CA VAL A 571 14.01 -19.24 -8.41
C VAL A 571 15.09 -19.76 -9.35
N LYS A 572 14.91 -20.98 -9.84
CA LYS A 572 15.60 -21.45 -11.03
C LYS A 572 14.85 -20.93 -12.25
N LYS A 573 15.57 -20.36 -13.22
CA LYS A 573 15.03 -19.87 -14.48
C LYS A 573 16.04 -20.12 -15.59
N ASP A 574 15.61 -20.77 -16.67
CA ASP A 574 16.44 -21.13 -17.81
C ASP A 574 17.70 -21.92 -17.40
N GLY A 575 17.54 -22.78 -16.38
CA GLY A 575 18.61 -23.61 -15.82
C GLY A 575 19.55 -22.92 -14.82
N ALA A 576 19.41 -21.62 -14.58
CA ALA A 576 20.24 -20.86 -13.64
C ALA A 576 19.43 -20.43 -12.39
N ASP A 577 20.08 -20.39 -11.23
CA ASP A 577 19.48 -19.79 -10.03
C ASP A 577 19.60 -18.26 -10.10
N VAL A 578 18.46 -17.59 -10.00
CA VAL A 578 18.33 -16.13 -10.08
C VAL A 578 17.61 -15.59 -8.85
N MET A 579 17.85 -14.33 -8.57
CA MET A 579 17.10 -13.51 -7.64
C MET A 579 16.08 -12.68 -8.42
N LEU A 580 14.82 -12.71 -8.00
CA LEU A 580 13.75 -11.93 -8.60
C LEU A 580 13.22 -10.85 -7.64
N CYS A 581 12.76 -9.75 -8.23
CA CYS A 581 11.84 -8.81 -7.61
C CYS A 581 10.52 -8.80 -8.39
N VAL A 582 9.41 -8.92 -7.67
CA VAL A 582 8.06 -9.06 -8.24
C VAL A 582 7.11 -8.10 -7.54
N THR A 583 6.32 -7.35 -8.30
CA THR A 583 5.24 -6.47 -7.78
C THR A 583 3.88 -7.17 -7.89
N SER A 584 2.92 -6.74 -7.07
CA SER A 584 1.61 -7.41 -6.98
C SER A 584 0.44 -6.47 -6.63
N GLU A 585 0.58 -5.16 -6.86
CA GLU A 585 -0.30 -4.08 -6.35
C GLU A 585 -0.32 -3.94 -4.81
N ALA A 586 0.40 -4.78 -4.08
CA ALA A 586 0.71 -4.54 -2.68
C ALA A 586 1.55 -3.26 -2.55
N THR A 587 1.30 -2.49 -1.50
CA THR A 587 2.09 -1.29 -1.17
C THR A 587 2.97 -1.47 0.06
N SER A 588 2.78 -2.56 0.80
CA SER A 588 3.66 -3.04 1.86
C SER A 588 3.23 -4.46 2.29
N TYR A 589 4.04 -5.14 3.10
CA TYR A 589 3.58 -6.30 3.85
C TYR A 589 2.58 -5.89 4.97
N ASN A 590 1.84 -6.84 5.52
CA ASN A 590 1.00 -6.59 6.70
C ASN A 590 1.88 -6.37 7.94
N THR A 591 1.87 -5.16 8.49
CA THR A 591 2.70 -4.76 9.66
C THR A 591 2.24 -5.36 10.98
N ASN A 592 0.98 -5.83 11.07
CA ASN A 592 0.40 -6.38 12.28
C ASN A 592 0.45 -7.90 12.32
N SER A 593 0.50 -8.56 11.16
CA SER A 593 0.65 -10.00 10.99
C SER A 593 1.88 -10.51 11.73
N VAL A 594 1.78 -11.71 12.29
CA VAL A 594 2.90 -12.45 12.89
C VAL A 594 3.33 -13.56 11.92
N TRP A 595 4.62 -13.63 11.61
CA TRP A 595 5.16 -14.57 10.62
C TRP A 595 6.59 -14.90 10.99
N PRO A 596 6.96 -16.18 11.08
CA PRO A 596 8.32 -16.62 11.22
C PRO A 596 8.95 -16.64 9.84
N MET A 597 9.94 -15.79 9.64
CA MET A 597 10.70 -15.83 8.41
C MET A 597 11.86 -16.81 8.57
N SER A 598 12.03 -17.69 7.59
CA SER A 598 13.32 -18.30 7.32
C SER A 598 14.27 -17.19 6.89
N GLY A 599 15.08 -16.67 7.82
CA GLY A 599 15.91 -15.48 7.63
C GLY A 599 15.28 -14.25 8.28
N GLN A 600 16.02 -13.55 9.15
CA GLN A 600 15.47 -12.37 9.81
C GLN A 600 15.55 -11.13 8.91
N ASN A 601 14.39 -10.53 8.65
CA ASN A 601 14.23 -9.28 7.92
C ASN A 601 13.95 -8.12 8.91
N PRO A 602 14.90 -7.21 9.15
CA PRO A 602 14.79 -6.13 10.13
C PRO A 602 13.79 -5.04 9.74
N GLN A 603 13.36 -4.93 8.48
CA GLN A 603 12.21 -4.08 8.13
C GLN A 603 10.96 -4.54 8.86
N ARG A 604 10.91 -5.84 9.16
CA ARG A 604 9.92 -6.46 10.01
C ARG A 604 10.54 -6.82 11.36
N THR A 605 10.63 -5.84 12.25
CA THR A 605 11.32 -5.91 13.57
C THR A 605 10.72 -6.91 14.58
N GLY A 606 9.97 -7.92 14.14
CA GLY A 606 9.41 -8.93 15.01
C GLY A 606 10.44 -9.96 15.43
N LEU A 607 11.14 -9.73 16.55
CA LEU A 607 11.06 -10.77 17.57
C LEU A 607 9.59 -11.16 17.67
N GLN A 608 9.28 -12.44 17.56
CA GLN A 608 7.89 -12.91 17.52
C GLN A 608 7.13 -12.30 18.70
N LYS A 609 5.98 -11.69 18.41
CA LYS A 609 5.40 -10.61 19.24
C LYS A 609 5.17 -11.02 20.69
#